data_AF-A0A1F4LZ57-F1
#
_entry.id   AF-A0A1F4LZ57-F1
#
_cell.length_a   1.000
_cell.length_b   1.000
_cell.length_c   1.000
_cell.angle_alpha   90.00
_cell.angle_beta   90.00
_cell.angle_gamma   90.00
#
_symmetry.space_group_name_H-M   'P 1'
#
loop_
_entity.id
_entity.type
_entity.pdbx_description
1 polymer ?
#
loop_
_entity_poly.entity_id
_entity_poly.type
_entity_poly.pdbx_seq_one_letter_code
_entity_poly.pdbx_strand_id
1 'polypeptide(L)'
;MQRTLIWDLPTRLFHWTLATCFLLVWLTGDADRWRAIHVFVGYLMLGLVGFRLVWGVVGSHFSRFANFWFGPGEAFHYLKQVVQGNAPRHLGHNPAGSLAIYLLLVLTVGVGSTGIMTLGGDEQQGMAAGWFTFAQIQMVKEWHELAAIAMLLIVGGHITGVLVESVLHRENLARSMINGFKMAAPGTLAAKPHRLVAGVMLLVILGSGGWWFDYAIDRHLDQQAGVLKKEMRVGTESHVKFVGAVLPDNELWRDECGSCHSEFYPSLLPSRSWQKILAEQHRHFGKDLMLDVPTVAEVLTFLNENSADKHLTEAAFKIEQSISKITTPLRVTETPYWLNKHREIGSDVWTRPAVSGKKNCVACHEDAKAGTYEDAAMHIPEAPAMPKPAGVAAPLSKP
;
A
#
# COMPACT_ATOMS: atom_id res chain seq x y z
N MET A 1 47.26 -13.86 -1.18
CA MET A 1 45.84 -13.75 -1.59
C MET A 1 45.73 -12.79 -2.75
N GLN A 2 44.80 -13.03 -3.69
CA GLN A 2 44.52 -12.18 -4.84
C GLN A 2 43.07 -11.68 -4.80
N ARG A 3 42.81 -10.54 -5.45
CA ARG A 3 41.46 -9.96 -5.54
C ARG A 3 40.65 -10.72 -6.60
N THR A 4 39.62 -11.45 -6.18
CA THR A 4 38.77 -12.27 -7.04
C THR A 4 37.33 -11.73 -7.06
N LEU A 5 36.71 -11.67 -8.23
CA LEU A 5 35.30 -11.31 -8.35
C LEU A 5 34.44 -12.49 -7.87
N ILE A 6 33.71 -12.30 -6.77
CA ILE A 6 32.81 -13.29 -6.19
C ILE A 6 31.37 -12.99 -6.58
N TRP A 7 30.93 -11.74 -6.40
CA TRP A 7 29.56 -11.32 -6.69
C TRP A 7 29.50 -10.62 -8.05
N ASP A 8 28.76 -11.21 -8.99
CA ASP A 8 28.51 -10.61 -10.30
C ASP A 8 27.61 -9.36 -10.21
N LEU A 9 27.54 -8.59 -11.29
CA LEU A 9 26.80 -7.33 -11.29
C LEU A 9 25.27 -7.53 -11.13
N PRO A 10 24.62 -8.50 -11.80
CA PRO A 10 23.19 -8.74 -11.62
C PRO A 10 22.82 -9.11 -10.18
N THR A 11 23.59 -9.98 -9.52
CA THR A 11 23.33 -10.34 -8.11
C THR A 11 23.49 -9.14 -7.18
N ARG A 12 24.43 -8.24 -7.45
CA ARG A 12 24.60 -7.00 -6.66
C ARG A 12 23.47 -6.00 -6.88
N LEU A 13 23.08 -5.81 -8.14
CA LEU A 13 21.93 -4.96 -8.47
C LEU A 13 20.67 -5.49 -7.81
N PHE A 14 20.37 -6.79 -7.98
CA PHE A 14 19.28 -7.47 -7.30
C PHE A 14 19.28 -7.23 -5.79
N HIS A 15 20.41 -7.49 -5.12
CA HIS A 15 20.50 -7.40 -3.67
C HIS A 15 20.17 -5.99 -3.16
N TRP A 16 20.83 -4.98 -3.71
CA TRP A 16 20.63 -3.61 -3.24
C TRP A 16 19.27 -3.05 -3.64
N THR A 17 18.76 -3.38 -4.84
CA THR A 17 17.39 -3.02 -5.21
C THR A 17 16.37 -3.69 -4.29
N LEU A 18 16.50 -4.99 -4.00
CA LEU A 18 15.59 -5.69 -3.09
C LEU A 18 15.65 -5.11 -1.67
N ALA A 19 16.85 -4.82 -1.16
CA ALA A 19 17.02 -4.21 0.17
C ALA A 19 16.38 -2.82 0.24
N THR A 20 16.55 -1.98 -0.80
CA THR A 20 15.88 -0.68 -0.90
C THR A 20 14.37 -0.85 -1.02
N CYS A 21 13.90 -1.81 -1.80
CA CYS A 21 12.46 -2.10 -1.93
C CYS A 21 11.88 -2.49 -0.57
N PHE A 22 12.53 -3.40 0.16
CA PHE A 22 12.12 -3.80 1.51
C PHE A 22 11.99 -2.60 2.46
N LEU A 23 12.99 -1.70 2.45
CA LEU A 23 12.93 -0.49 3.25
C LEU A 23 11.74 0.40 2.86
N LEU A 24 11.49 0.59 1.56
CA LEU A 24 10.39 1.42 1.08
C LEU A 24 9.02 0.82 1.42
N VAL A 25 8.81 -0.49 1.22
CA VAL A 25 7.53 -1.12 1.60
C VAL A 25 7.30 -1.05 3.10
N TRP A 26 8.35 -1.20 3.92
CA TRP A 26 8.24 -1.05 5.37
C TRP A 26 7.83 0.38 5.76
N LEU A 27 8.45 1.40 5.16
CA LEU A 27 8.14 2.81 5.45
C LEU A 27 6.76 3.27 4.92
N THR A 28 6.20 2.55 3.95
CA THR A 28 4.94 2.92 3.28
C THR A 28 3.76 2.05 3.68
N GLY A 29 3.97 0.97 4.46
CA GLY A 29 2.95 -0.03 4.78
C GLY A 29 1.79 0.48 5.63
N ASP A 30 2.05 1.41 6.55
CA ASP A 30 1.04 1.88 7.52
C ASP A 30 0.19 3.06 7.01
N ALA A 31 0.49 3.61 5.84
CA ALA A 31 -0.05 4.89 5.39
C ALA A 31 -0.75 4.80 4.04
N ASP A 32 -2.07 4.98 4.04
CA ASP A 32 -2.93 4.90 2.84
C ASP A 32 -2.47 5.82 1.70
N ARG A 33 -1.98 7.02 2.04
CA ARG A 33 -1.44 7.97 1.05
C ARG A 33 -0.28 7.41 0.21
N TRP A 34 0.47 6.46 0.77
CA TRP A 34 1.65 5.87 0.14
C TRP A 34 1.37 4.48 -0.44
N ARG A 35 0.10 4.04 -0.42
CA ARG A 35 -0.32 2.70 -0.84
C ARG A 35 0.07 2.38 -2.28
N ALA A 36 -0.07 3.34 -3.20
CA ALA A 36 0.37 3.14 -4.59
C ALA A 36 1.87 2.81 -4.69
N ILE A 37 2.70 3.44 -3.85
CA ILE A 37 4.14 3.15 -3.77
C ILE A 37 4.36 1.78 -3.13
N HIS A 38 3.69 1.49 -2.00
CA HIS A 38 3.80 0.21 -1.31
C HIS A 38 3.50 -0.97 -2.26
N VAL A 39 2.37 -0.89 -2.98
CA VAL A 39 1.92 -1.91 -3.94
C VAL A 39 2.91 -2.06 -5.09
N PHE A 40 3.33 -0.96 -5.73
CA PHE A 40 4.32 -1.01 -6.81
C PHE A 40 5.62 -1.68 -6.37
N VAL A 41 6.16 -1.24 -5.23
CA VAL A 41 7.43 -1.77 -4.72
C VAL A 41 7.27 -3.24 -4.32
N GLY A 42 6.11 -3.65 -3.79
CA GLY A 42 5.78 -5.06 -3.55
C GLY A 42 5.80 -5.91 -4.82
N TYR A 43 5.18 -5.43 -5.92
CA TYR A 43 5.26 -6.09 -7.22
C TYR A 43 6.69 -6.16 -7.75
N LEU A 44 7.47 -5.09 -7.58
CA LEU A 44 8.87 -5.04 -7.97
C LEU A 44 9.69 -6.08 -7.18
N MET A 45 9.47 -6.24 -5.87
CA MET A 45 10.11 -7.28 -5.06
C MET A 45 9.81 -8.68 -5.58
N LEU A 46 8.56 -8.99 -5.93
CA LEU A 46 8.19 -10.27 -6.54
C LEU A 46 8.91 -10.50 -7.88
N GLY A 47 8.94 -9.49 -8.75
CA GLY A 47 9.66 -9.56 -10.02
C GLY A 47 11.16 -9.79 -9.84
N LEU A 48 11.79 -9.10 -8.88
CA LEU A 48 13.18 -9.28 -8.50
C LEU A 48 13.46 -10.69 -7.99
N VAL A 49 12.58 -11.25 -7.15
CA VAL A 49 12.72 -12.62 -6.66
C VAL A 49 12.52 -13.62 -7.79
N GLY A 50 11.57 -13.40 -8.70
CA GLY A 50 11.44 -14.21 -9.93
C GLY A 50 12.74 -14.26 -10.72
N PHE A 51 13.37 -13.09 -10.95
CA PHE A 51 14.71 -13.02 -11.54
C PHE A 51 15.74 -13.82 -10.72
N ARG A 52 15.76 -13.65 -9.39
CA ARG A 52 16.74 -14.31 -8.52
C ARG A 52 16.62 -15.83 -8.52
N LEU A 53 15.41 -16.37 -8.60
CA LEU A 53 15.14 -17.80 -8.70
C LEU A 53 15.74 -18.36 -10.00
N VAL A 54 15.52 -17.68 -11.14
CA VAL A 54 16.12 -18.06 -12.43
C VAL A 54 17.64 -17.92 -12.38
N TRP A 55 18.15 -16.77 -11.93
CA TRP A 55 19.59 -16.50 -11.84
C TRP A 55 20.31 -17.43 -10.86
N GLY A 56 19.60 -17.94 -9.85
CA GLY A 56 20.11 -18.95 -8.92
C GLY A 56 20.28 -20.35 -9.52
N VAL A 57 19.80 -20.57 -10.74
CA VAL A 57 20.04 -21.81 -11.48
C VAL A 57 21.09 -21.57 -12.57
N VAL A 58 20.92 -20.53 -13.39
CA VAL A 58 21.73 -20.32 -14.61
C VAL A 58 22.90 -19.35 -14.44
N GLY A 59 22.93 -18.57 -13.36
CA GLY A 59 23.85 -17.45 -13.16
C GLY A 59 25.31 -17.85 -12.89
N SER A 60 26.08 -16.91 -12.36
CA SER A 60 27.49 -17.16 -12.01
C SER A 60 27.65 -18.21 -10.91
N HIS A 61 28.84 -18.81 -10.83
CA HIS A 61 29.20 -19.84 -9.84
C HIS A 61 28.70 -19.49 -8.42
N PHE A 62 29.10 -18.36 -7.84
CA PHE A 62 28.70 -18.02 -6.46
C PHE A 62 27.23 -17.60 -6.30
N SER A 63 26.50 -17.40 -7.40
CA SER A 63 25.07 -17.03 -7.38
C SER A 63 24.14 -18.26 -7.40
N ARG A 64 24.64 -19.42 -7.82
CA ARG A 64 23.85 -20.64 -7.97
C ARG A 64 23.53 -21.31 -6.65
N PHE A 65 22.27 -21.71 -6.43
CA PHE A 65 21.81 -22.34 -5.19
C PHE A 65 22.58 -23.63 -4.87
N ALA A 66 22.97 -24.40 -5.89
CA ALA A 66 23.79 -25.61 -5.72
C ALA A 66 25.12 -25.36 -5.01
N ASN A 67 25.68 -24.14 -5.09
CA ASN A 67 26.99 -23.80 -4.53
C ASN A 67 26.91 -23.25 -3.09
N PHE A 68 25.71 -23.13 -2.54
CA PHE A 68 25.49 -22.75 -1.14
C PHE A 68 24.26 -23.45 -0.56
N TRP A 69 24.10 -24.73 -0.90
CA TRP A 69 23.07 -25.59 -0.35
C TRP A 69 23.55 -26.17 0.99
N PHE A 70 23.09 -25.56 2.08
CA PHE A 70 23.40 -26.00 3.45
C PHE A 70 22.10 -26.30 4.20
N GLY A 71 22.08 -27.40 4.94
CA GLY A 71 20.93 -27.76 5.78
C GLY A 71 20.80 -26.88 7.03
N PRO A 72 19.63 -26.88 7.70
CA PRO A 72 19.43 -26.12 8.94
C PRO A 72 20.40 -26.55 10.04
N GLY A 73 20.73 -27.85 10.15
CA GLY A 73 21.70 -28.35 11.13
C GLY A 73 23.11 -27.76 10.94
N GLU A 74 23.54 -27.60 9.68
CA GLU A 74 24.84 -26.99 9.36
C GLU A 74 24.84 -25.49 9.69
N ALA A 75 23.73 -24.79 9.46
CA ALA A 75 23.56 -23.40 9.86
C ALA A 75 23.67 -23.22 11.38
N PHE A 76 22.97 -24.06 12.17
CA PHE A 76 23.07 -24.01 13.64
C PHE A 76 24.46 -24.35 14.15
N HIS A 77 25.09 -25.37 13.56
CA HIS A 77 26.47 -25.72 13.91
C HIS A 77 27.44 -24.57 13.60
N TYR A 78 27.29 -23.93 12.44
CA TYR A 78 28.08 -22.76 12.05
C TYR A 78 27.85 -21.59 13.01
N LEU A 79 26.60 -21.29 13.37
CA LEU A 79 26.29 -20.24 14.36
C LEU A 79 26.96 -20.50 15.70
N LYS A 80 26.99 -21.75 16.17
CA LYS A 80 27.73 -22.13 17.39
C LYS A 80 29.23 -21.85 17.24
N GLN A 81 29.82 -22.15 16.09
CA GLN A 81 31.23 -21.85 15.81
C GLN A 81 31.51 -20.34 15.74
N VAL A 82 30.57 -19.53 15.24
CA VAL A 82 30.67 -18.06 15.24
C VAL A 82 30.69 -17.54 16.67
N VAL A 83 29.79 -18.02 17.53
CA VAL A 83 29.77 -17.65 18.96
C VAL A 83 31.06 -18.06 19.68
N GLN A 84 31.66 -19.18 19.27
CA GLN A 84 32.94 -19.65 19.80
C GLN A 84 34.16 -18.93 19.19
N GLY A 85 33.98 -18.04 18.21
CA GLY A 85 35.07 -17.33 17.52
C GLY A 85 35.91 -18.18 16.57
N ASN A 86 35.46 -19.40 16.26
CA ASN A 86 36.21 -20.40 15.47
C ASN A 86 35.51 -20.77 14.15
N ALA A 87 34.59 -19.91 13.67
CA ALA A 87 33.87 -20.17 12.42
C ALA A 87 34.83 -20.24 11.22
N PRO A 88 34.66 -21.23 10.31
CA PRO A 88 35.46 -21.30 9.10
C PRO A 88 35.07 -20.21 8.10
N ARG A 89 36.07 -19.57 7.50
CA ARG A 89 35.85 -18.52 6.49
C ARG A 89 35.30 -19.12 5.18
N HIS A 90 34.19 -18.56 4.69
CA HIS A 90 33.59 -18.92 3.40
C HIS A 90 33.74 -17.80 2.36
N LEU A 91 34.08 -18.14 1.11
CA LEU A 91 34.20 -17.16 0.02
C LEU A 91 32.84 -16.67 -0.49
N GLY A 92 31.91 -17.60 -0.71
CA GLY A 92 30.52 -17.32 -1.10
C GLY A 92 29.65 -17.05 0.12
N HIS A 93 28.53 -17.77 0.21
CA HIS A 93 27.68 -17.77 1.40
C HIS A 93 28.20 -18.81 2.40
N ASN A 94 28.13 -18.46 3.68
CA ASN A 94 28.31 -19.42 4.78
C ASN A 94 26.97 -20.13 5.08
N PRO A 95 26.95 -21.21 5.89
CA PRO A 95 25.73 -21.96 6.18
C PRO A 95 24.59 -21.10 6.75
N ALA A 96 24.88 -20.24 7.73
CA ALA A 96 23.87 -19.38 8.36
C ALA A 96 23.30 -18.33 7.38
N GLY A 97 24.16 -17.68 6.61
CA GLY A 97 23.76 -16.70 5.60
C GLY A 97 22.99 -17.33 4.45
N SER A 98 23.29 -18.57 4.10
CA SER A 98 22.53 -19.34 3.09
C SER A 98 21.10 -19.61 3.55
N LEU A 99 20.93 -20.05 4.81
CA LEU A 99 19.61 -20.24 5.41
C LEU A 99 18.82 -18.92 5.44
N ALA A 100 19.46 -17.82 5.83
CA ALA A 100 18.83 -16.51 5.82
C ALA A 100 18.33 -16.11 4.42
N ILE A 101 19.11 -16.37 3.37
CA ILE A 101 18.69 -16.09 1.99
C ILE A 101 17.47 -16.92 1.60
N TYR A 102 17.46 -18.22 1.88
CA TYR A 102 16.31 -19.06 1.56
C TYR A 102 15.04 -18.59 2.29
N LEU A 103 15.15 -18.26 3.57
CA LEU A 103 14.05 -17.70 4.35
C LEU A 103 13.56 -16.38 3.77
N LEU A 104 14.46 -15.45 3.43
CA LEU A 104 14.10 -14.16 2.84
C LEU A 104 13.44 -14.31 1.46
N LEU A 105 13.89 -15.26 0.63
CA LEU A 105 13.26 -15.53 -0.66
C LEU A 105 11.85 -16.10 -0.49
N VAL A 106 11.68 -17.10 0.38
CA VAL A 106 10.36 -17.68 0.67
C VAL A 106 9.41 -16.65 1.27
N LEU A 107 9.89 -15.87 2.25
CA LEU A 107 9.09 -14.81 2.87
C LEU A 107 8.73 -13.70 1.87
N THR A 108 9.63 -13.32 0.97
CA THR A 108 9.31 -12.32 -0.06
C THR A 108 8.21 -12.83 -1.01
N VAL A 109 8.27 -14.10 -1.43
CA VAL A 109 7.19 -14.71 -2.22
C VAL A 109 5.90 -14.76 -1.41
N GLY A 110 5.97 -15.18 -0.15
CA GLY A 110 4.81 -15.25 0.75
C GLY A 110 4.14 -13.90 0.95
N VAL A 111 4.88 -12.90 1.42
CA VAL A 111 4.41 -11.51 1.65
C VAL A 111 3.89 -10.91 0.35
N GLY A 112 4.60 -11.06 -0.77
CA GLY A 112 4.13 -10.53 -2.04
C GLY A 112 2.83 -11.19 -2.52
N SER A 113 2.71 -12.52 -2.36
CA SER A 113 1.50 -13.25 -2.77
C SER A 113 0.30 -12.90 -1.89
N THR A 114 0.49 -12.84 -0.57
CA THR A 114 -0.57 -12.39 0.34
C THR A 114 -0.92 -10.92 0.11
N GLY A 115 0.04 -10.07 -0.26
CA GLY A 115 -0.21 -8.67 -0.61
C GLY A 115 -1.09 -8.51 -1.84
N ILE A 116 -0.89 -9.33 -2.87
CA ILE A 116 -1.76 -9.38 -4.06
C ILE A 116 -3.19 -9.77 -3.67
N MET A 117 -3.34 -10.78 -2.82
CA MET A 117 -4.64 -11.23 -2.34
C MET A 117 -5.31 -10.15 -1.49
N THR A 118 -4.58 -9.51 -0.57
CA THR A 118 -5.10 -8.42 0.27
C THR A 118 -5.58 -7.25 -0.57
N LEU A 119 -4.81 -6.82 -1.58
CA LEU A 119 -5.25 -5.79 -2.51
C LEU A 119 -6.54 -6.18 -3.25
N GLY A 120 -6.65 -7.45 -3.67
CA GLY A 120 -7.84 -7.96 -4.34
C GLY A 120 -9.07 -8.11 -3.46
N GLY A 121 -8.91 -8.45 -2.18
CA GLY A 121 -10.02 -8.69 -1.27
C GLY A 121 -10.46 -7.45 -0.49
N ASP A 122 -9.53 -6.67 0.05
CA ASP A 122 -9.81 -5.50 0.88
C ASP A 122 -10.16 -4.30 -0.02
N GLU A 123 -9.39 -4.06 -1.09
CA GLU A 123 -9.56 -2.91 -1.97
C GLU A 123 -10.35 -3.22 -3.25
N GLN A 124 -10.67 -4.50 -3.49
CA GLN A 124 -11.32 -4.97 -4.72
C GLN A 124 -10.55 -4.55 -6.00
N GLN A 125 -9.22 -4.52 -5.92
CA GLN A 125 -8.34 -4.04 -7.00
C GLN A 125 -7.32 -5.07 -7.48
N GLY A 126 -6.84 -4.89 -8.70
CA GLY A 126 -5.80 -5.72 -9.29
C GLY A 126 -6.31 -7.11 -9.70
N MET A 127 -5.36 -8.02 -9.95
CA MET A 127 -5.67 -9.34 -10.54
C MET A 127 -6.49 -10.28 -9.63
N ALA A 128 -6.53 -10.00 -8.33
CA ALA A 128 -7.25 -10.80 -7.33
C ALA A 128 -8.58 -10.14 -6.90
N ALA A 129 -9.02 -9.09 -7.59
CA ALA A 129 -10.29 -8.42 -7.33
C ALA A 129 -11.45 -9.44 -7.35
N GLY A 130 -12.30 -9.40 -6.32
CA GLY A 130 -13.47 -10.27 -6.20
C GLY A 130 -13.19 -11.73 -5.83
N TRP A 131 -11.93 -12.12 -5.57
CA TRP A 131 -11.61 -13.52 -5.22
C TRP A 131 -12.02 -13.89 -3.80
N PHE A 132 -12.11 -12.91 -2.91
CA PHE A 132 -12.37 -13.11 -1.48
C PHE A 132 -13.46 -12.16 -1.00
N THR A 133 -14.24 -12.64 -0.03
CA THR A 133 -15.11 -11.76 0.76
C THR A 133 -14.28 -10.94 1.76
N PHE A 134 -14.80 -9.80 2.21
CA PHE A 134 -14.15 -8.95 3.21
C PHE A 134 -13.84 -9.67 4.53
N ALA A 135 -14.62 -10.69 4.90
CA ALA A 135 -14.36 -11.52 6.08
C ALA A 135 -13.21 -12.51 5.88
N GLN A 136 -13.14 -13.14 4.69
CA GLN A 136 -12.08 -14.09 4.37
C GLN A 136 -10.72 -13.41 4.25
N ILE A 137 -10.70 -12.19 3.70
CA ILE A 137 -9.43 -11.50 3.45
C ILE A 137 -8.72 -11.02 4.72
N GLN A 138 -9.44 -10.79 5.83
CA GLN A 138 -8.82 -10.36 7.08
C GLN A 138 -7.73 -11.34 7.55
N MET A 139 -7.98 -12.65 7.42
CA MET A 139 -6.99 -13.67 7.75
C MET A 139 -5.73 -13.54 6.88
N VAL A 140 -5.89 -13.30 5.57
CA VAL A 140 -4.76 -13.16 4.64
C VAL A 140 -3.95 -11.90 4.95
N LYS A 141 -4.63 -10.81 5.33
CA LYS A 141 -4.01 -9.57 5.78
C LYS A 141 -3.18 -9.77 7.05
N GLU A 142 -3.69 -10.49 8.04
CA GLU A 142 -2.92 -10.87 9.24
C GLU A 142 -1.68 -11.69 8.88
N TRP A 143 -1.79 -12.66 7.95
CA TRP A 143 -0.64 -13.42 7.47
C TRP A 143 0.39 -12.55 6.72
N HIS A 144 -0.07 -11.55 5.98
CA HIS A 144 0.79 -10.58 5.32
C HIS A 144 1.62 -9.79 6.35
N GLU A 145 0.96 -9.23 7.37
CA GLU A 145 1.61 -8.47 8.44
C GLU A 145 2.58 -9.36 9.25
N LEU A 146 2.16 -10.57 9.63
CA LEU A 146 3.00 -11.52 10.36
C LEU A 146 4.25 -11.90 9.55
N ALA A 147 4.09 -12.18 8.26
CA ALA A 147 5.20 -12.54 7.38
C ALA A 147 6.15 -11.35 7.15
N ALA A 148 5.62 -10.12 7.08
CA ALA A 148 6.43 -8.90 7.00
C ALA A 148 7.27 -8.68 8.28
N ILE A 149 6.68 -8.88 9.46
CA ILE A 149 7.40 -8.83 10.74
C ILE A 149 8.46 -9.93 10.82
N ALA A 150 8.13 -11.16 10.44
CA ALA A 150 9.10 -12.25 10.39
C ALA A 150 10.28 -11.91 9.46
N MET A 151 10.00 -11.34 8.28
CA MET A 151 11.02 -10.89 7.35
C MET A 151 11.92 -9.81 7.97
N LEU A 152 11.36 -8.82 8.67
CA LEU A 152 12.13 -7.80 9.38
C LEU A 152 13.11 -8.41 10.39
N LEU A 153 12.65 -9.39 11.19
CA LEU A 153 13.51 -10.08 12.16
C LEU A 153 14.67 -10.82 11.49
N ILE A 154 14.40 -11.49 10.36
CA ILE A 154 15.44 -12.17 9.58
C ILE A 154 16.41 -11.17 8.95
N VAL A 155 15.93 -10.02 8.44
CA VAL A 155 16.78 -8.94 7.95
C VAL A 155 17.68 -8.39 9.05
N GLY A 156 17.15 -8.16 10.25
CA GLY A 156 17.94 -7.75 11.42
C GLY A 156 19.03 -8.77 11.80
N GLY A 157 18.67 -10.06 11.80
CA GLY A 157 19.62 -11.15 12.00
C GLY A 157 20.69 -11.22 10.89
N HIS A 158 20.30 -11.02 9.64
CA HIS A 158 21.19 -10.98 8.49
C HIS A 158 22.22 -9.85 8.62
N ILE A 159 21.78 -8.62 8.90
CA ILE A 159 22.66 -7.46 9.09
C ILE A 159 23.62 -7.70 10.26
N THR A 160 23.11 -8.24 11.37
CA THR A 160 23.93 -8.61 12.53
C THR A 160 25.00 -9.63 12.15
N GLY A 161 24.63 -10.68 11.41
CA GLY A 161 25.57 -11.67 10.89
C GLY A 161 26.64 -11.06 9.99
N VAL A 162 26.26 -10.14 9.09
CA VAL A 162 27.19 -9.40 8.23
C VAL A 162 28.21 -8.61 9.07
N LEU A 163 27.77 -7.94 10.13
CA LEU A 163 28.66 -7.19 11.03
C LEU A 163 29.61 -8.10 11.79
N VAL A 164 29.08 -9.16 12.42
CA VAL A 164 29.88 -10.11 13.22
C VAL A 164 30.92 -10.80 12.36
N GLU A 165 30.52 -11.35 11.21
CA GLU A 165 31.44 -12.02 10.28
C GLU A 165 32.49 -11.06 9.71
N SER A 166 32.11 -9.80 9.46
CA SER A 166 33.06 -8.81 8.96
C SER A 166 34.16 -8.53 9.97
N VAL A 167 33.82 -8.49 11.26
CA VAL A 167 34.79 -8.31 12.35
C VAL A 167 35.61 -9.59 12.56
N LEU A 168 34.95 -10.75 12.66
CA LEU A 168 35.59 -12.04 12.93
C LEU A 168 36.63 -12.38 11.86
N HIS A 169 36.31 -12.17 10.59
CA HIS A 169 37.19 -12.47 9.47
C HIS A 169 38.01 -11.27 8.98
N ARG A 170 37.89 -10.11 9.63
CA ARG A 170 38.52 -8.84 9.23
C ARG A 170 38.32 -8.52 7.74
N GLU A 171 37.12 -8.80 7.24
CA GLU A 171 36.75 -8.65 5.84
C GLU A 171 35.42 -7.90 5.74
N ASN A 172 35.41 -6.73 5.12
CA ASN A 172 34.18 -5.95 5.02
C ASN A 172 33.21 -6.56 4.00
N LEU A 173 32.25 -7.34 4.50
CA LEU A 173 31.29 -8.07 3.67
C LEU A 173 30.33 -7.12 2.92
N ALA A 174 29.88 -6.03 3.57
CA ALA A 174 29.03 -5.04 2.93
C ALA A 174 29.74 -4.37 1.73
N ARG A 175 31.02 -4.00 1.89
CA ARG A 175 31.85 -3.47 0.81
C ARG A 175 32.04 -4.50 -0.30
N SER A 176 32.20 -5.78 0.04
CA SER A 176 32.26 -6.86 -0.95
C SER A 176 30.97 -6.95 -1.76
N MET A 177 29.81 -6.64 -1.16
CA MET A 177 28.53 -6.66 -1.87
C MET A 177 28.29 -5.43 -2.75
N ILE A 178 29.05 -4.35 -2.53
CA ILE A 178 29.02 -3.16 -3.41
C ILE A 178 29.93 -3.38 -4.63
N ASN A 179 31.20 -3.77 -4.38
CA ASN A 179 32.19 -3.87 -5.45
C ASN A 179 32.28 -5.27 -6.09
N GLY A 180 31.82 -6.31 -5.40
CA GLY A 180 31.81 -7.73 -5.76
C GLY A 180 33.07 -8.53 -5.50
N PHE A 181 34.11 -7.90 -4.95
CA PHE A 181 35.42 -8.52 -4.82
C PHE A 181 35.71 -8.95 -3.38
N LYS A 182 36.39 -10.09 -3.26
CA LYS A 182 36.99 -10.59 -2.01
C LYS A 182 38.44 -11.02 -2.25
N MET A 183 39.21 -11.16 -1.16
CA MET A 183 40.57 -11.70 -1.24
C MET A 183 40.50 -13.24 -1.19
N ALA A 184 41.03 -13.92 -2.21
CA ALA A 184 40.98 -15.37 -2.33
C ALA A 184 42.35 -15.96 -2.65
N ALA A 185 42.48 -17.29 -2.55
CA ALA A 185 43.70 -17.98 -2.94
C ALA A 185 43.93 -17.89 -4.47
N PRO A 186 45.19 -17.92 -4.95
CA PRO A 186 45.48 -18.09 -6.37
C PRO A 186 44.74 -19.30 -6.95
N GLY A 187 44.21 -19.17 -8.16
CA GLY A 187 43.44 -20.24 -8.82
C GLY A 187 41.96 -20.36 -8.42
N THR A 188 41.48 -19.56 -7.46
CA THR A 188 40.03 -19.49 -7.14
C THR A 188 39.23 -19.04 -8.36
N LEU A 189 38.15 -19.77 -8.68
CA LEU A 189 37.22 -19.41 -9.75
C LEU A 189 36.68 -17.99 -9.54
N ALA A 190 36.74 -17.16 -10.59
CA ALA A 190 36.16 -15.84 -10.60
C ALA A 190 34.78 -15.87 -11.28
N ALA A 191 33.82 -15.12 -10.74
CA ALA A 191 32.57 -14.86 -11.42
C ALA A 191 32.81 -14.03 -12.70
N LYS A 192 31.90 -14.15 -13.67
CA LYS A 192 31.80 -13.21 -14.78
C LYS A 192 30.89 -12.05 -14.38
N PRO A 193 31.14 -10.81 -14.82
CA PRO A 193 30.38 -9.64 -14.38
C PRO A 193 28.96 -9.58 -14.94
N HIS A 194 28.66 -10.21 -16.09
CA HIS A 194 27.33 -10.22 -16.74
C HIS A 194 26.70 -8.81 -16.91
N ARG A 195 27.48 -7.87 -17.47
CA ARG A 195 27.07 -6.45 -17.62
C ARG A 195 25.79 -6.26 -18.44
N LEU A 196 25.60 -7.03 -19.51
CA LEU A 196 24.39 -6.94 -20.35
C LEU A 196 23.13 -7.31 -19.55
N VAL A 197 23.18 -8.41 -18.78
CA VAL A 197 22.05 -8.84 -17.93
C VAL A 197 21.72 -7.77 -16.89
N ALA A 198 22.73 -7.19 -16.25
CA ALA A 198 22.52 -6.10 -15.31
C ALA A 198 21.93 -4.85 -15.97
N GLY A 199 22.37 -4.50 -17.18
CA GLY A 199 21.82 -3.39 -17.96
C GLY A 199 20.36 -3.61 -18.34
N VAL A 200 20.01 -4.80 -18.84
CA VAL A 200 18.62 -5.17 -19.14
C VAL A 200 17.76 -5.15 -17.88
N MET A 201 18.26 -5.72 -16.78
CA MET A 201 17.57 -5.71 -15.50
C MET A 201 17.28 -4.28 -15.03
N LEU A 202 18.26 -3.38 -15.10
CA LEU A 202 18.07 -1.97 -14.74
C LEU A 202 17.03 -1.28 -15.63
N LEU A 203 17.08 -1.52 -16.95
CA LEU A 203 16.10 -0.97 -17.89
C LEU A 203 14.68 -1.47 -17.61
N VAL A 204 14.52 -2.75 -17.27
CA VAL A 204 13.21 -3.32 -16.90
C VAL A 204 12.69 -2.69 -15.60
N ILE A 205 13.54 -2.53 -14.59
CA ILE A 205 13.17 -1.88 -13.32
C ILE A 205 12.70 -0.43 -13.58
N LEU A 206 13.51 0.36 -14.28
CA LEU A 206 13.20 1.75 -14.59
C LEU A 206 11.96 1.87 -15.50
N GLY A 207 11.86 1.01 -16.51
CA GLY A 207 10.70 0.96 -17.41
C GLY A 207 9.41 0.61 -16.68
N SER A 208 9.44 -0.36 -15.76
CA SER A 208 8.27 -0.72 -14.94
C SER A 208 7.83 0.42 -14.02
N GLY A 209 8.78 1.16 -13.41
CA GLY A 209 8.49 2.34 -12.61
C GLY A 209 7.93 3.49 -13.45
N GLY A 210 8.54 3.77 -14.60
CA GLY A 210 8.04 4.79 -15.54
C GLY A 210 6.63 4.46 -16.02
N TRP A 211 6.36 3.22 -16.41
CA TRP A 211 5.03 2.78 -16.84
C TRP A 211 3.99 2.84 -15.71
N TRP A 212 4.33 2.42 -14.50
CA TRP A 212 3.40 2.46 -13.36
C TRP A 212 3.05 3.89 -12.92
N PHE A 213 4.03 4.79 -12.96
CA PHE A 213 3.89 6.19 -12.53
C PHE A 213 3.84 7.17 -13.69
N ASP A 214 3.49 6.71 -14.90
CA ASP A 214 3.45 7.53 -16.11
C ASP A 214 2.56 8.76 -15.90
N TYR A 215 1.41 8.57 -15.25
CA TYR A 215 0.49 9.65 -14.86
C TYR A 215 1.13 10.73 -13.96
N ALA A 216 2.05 10.35 -13.05
CA ALA A 216 2.68 11.28 -12.13
C ALA A 216 3.76 12.11 -12.85
N ILE A 217 4.42 11.49 -13.84
CA ILE A 217 5.37 12.13 -14.73
C ILE A 217 4.63 13.11 -15.65
N ASP A 218 3.55 12.66 -16.29
CA ASP A 218 2.69 13.48 -17.16
C ASP A 218 2.13 14.68 -16.43
N ARG A 219 1.59 14.50 -15.21
CA ARG A 219 1.08 15.61 -14.40
C ARG A 219 2.16 16.63 -14.06
N HIS A 220 3.38 16.18 -13.78
CA HIS A 220 4.48 17.11 -13.49
C HIS A 220 4.88 17.89 -14.73
N LEU A 221 4.89 17.25 -15.90
CA LEU A 221 5.10 17.90 -17.18
C LEU A 221 3.99 18.91 -17.49
N ASP A 222 2.72 18.57 -17.26
CA ASP A 222 1.58 19.49 -17.43
C ASP A 222 1.65 20.70 -16.49
N GLN A 223 2.02 20.48 -15.23
CA GLN A 223 2.21 21.57 -14.25
C GLN A 223 3.40 22.47 -14.61
N GLN A 224 4.49 21.91 -15.13
CA GLN A 224 5.62 22.68 -15.64
C GLN A 224 5.30 23.36 -16.99
N ALA A 225 4.47 22.74 -17.81
CA ALA A 225 4.01 23.23 -19.10
C ALA A 225 2.88 24.26 -18.99
N GLY A 226 2.64 24.82 -17.80
CA GLY A 226 1.76 25.97 -17.53
C GLY A 226 2.05 27.26 -18.32
N VAL A 227 2.83 27.19 -19.41
CA VAL A 227 3.05 28.23 -20.41
C VAL A 227 2.35 27.92 -21.75
N LEU A 228 1.96 26.68 -22.06
CA LEU A 228 1.36 26.35 -23.35
C LEU A 228 0.18 25.36 -23.27
N LYS A 229 -0.98 25.88 -23.72
CA LYS A 229 -2.27 25.20 -24.00
C LYS A 229 -3.14 24.85 -22.80
N LYS A 230 -3.84 25.88 -22.33
CA LYS A 230 -5.15 25.78 -21.68
C LYS A 230 -6.22 25.60 -22.75
N GLU A 231 -6.59 24.36 -23.07
CA GLU A 231 -7.93 23.99 -23.57
C GLU A 231 -8.08 22.46 -23.68
N MET A 232 -8.16 21.79 -22.54
CA MET A 232 -9.01 20.60 -22.36
C MET A 232 -9.24 20.41 -20.86
N ARG A 233 -10.49 20.11 -20.49
CA ARG A 233 -11.03 20.10 -19.13
C ARG A 233 -10.11 19.42 -18.10
N VAL A 234 -9.47 20.21 -17.25
CA VAL A 234 -8.78 19.73 -16.05
C VAL A 234 -9.81 19.61 -14.94
N GLY A 235 -10.41 18.43 -14.82
CA GLY A 235 -10.97 18.00 -13.54
C GLY A 235 -9.82 17.66 -12.61
N THR A 236 -9.88 18.15 -11.38
CA THR A 236 -9.02 17.76 -10.26
C THR A 236 -9.39 16.32 -9.85
N GLU A 237 -9.29 15.34 -10.75
CA GLU A 237 -9.57 13.93 -10.42
C GLU A 237 -8.36 13.31 -9.71
N SER A 238 -8.61 12.56 -8.64
CA SER A 238 -7.61 11.72 -7.96
C SER A 238 -6.90 10.75 -8.92
N HIS A 239 -5.67 10.42 -8.56
CA HIS A 239 -4.57 10.11 -9.48
C HIS A 239 -4.38 8.62 -9.80
N VAL A 240 -5.37 7.81 -9.47
CA VAL A 240 -5.72 6.56 -10.13
C VAL A 240 -7.24 6.64 -10.17
N LYS A 241 -7.86 6.67 -11.35
CA LYS A 241 -9.32 6.71 -11.43
C LYS A 241 -9.82 5.45 -10.74
N PHE A 242 -10.34 5.60 -9.53
CA PHE A 242 -10.82 4.48 -8.75
C PHE A 242 -11.91 3.77 -9.55
N VAL A 243 -11.68 2.48 -9.82
CA VAL A 243 -12.66 1.60 -10.45
C VAL A 243 -13.23 0.72 -9.34
N GLY A 244 -13.99 1.35 -8.45
CA GLY A 244 -14.75 0.60 -7.45
C GLY A 244 -15.78 -0.31 -8.07
N ALA A 245 -16.30 -1.23 -7.26
CA ALA A 245 -17.49 -1.97 -7.64
C ALA A 245 -18.61 -0.99 -8.00
N VAL A 246 -19.23 -1.18 -9.16
CA VAL A 246 -20.44 -0.44 -9.51
C VAL A 246 -21.54 -0.94 -8.57
N LEU A 247 -21.94 -0.08 -7.63
CA LEU A 247 -22.99 -0.41 -6.69
C LEU A 247 -24.38 -0.27 -7.35
N PRO A 248 -25.39 -1.04 -6.89
CA PRO A 248 -26.76 -0.89 -7.35
C PRO A 248 -27.27 0.54 -7.14
N ASP A 249 -28.19 0.96 -7.99
CA ASP A 249 -28.67 2.32 -8.01
C ASP A 249 -30.20 2.35 -8.14
N ASN A 250 -30.86 3.35 -7.54
CA ASN A 250 -32.31 3.52 -7.58
C ASN A 250 -32.68 5.01 -7.65
N GLU A 251 -33.41 5.37 -8.71
CA GLU A 251 -33.75 6.76 -9.03
C GLU A 251 -34.66 7.40 -7.97
N LEU A 252 -35.70 6.68 -7.53
CA LEU A 252 -36.62 7.17 -6.52
C LEU A 252 -35.92 7.47 -5.18
N TRP A 253 -35.01 6.59 -4.74
CA TRP A 253 -34.19 6.83 -3.55
C TRP A 253 -33.33 8.08 -3.69
N ARG A 254 -32.66 8.27 -4.83
CA ARG A 254 -31.82 9.48 -5.05
C ARG A 254 -32.65 10.75 -5.02
N ASP A 255 -33.79 10.75 -5.71
CA ASP A 255 -34.64 11.92 -5.81
C ASP A 255 -35.24 12.31 -4.45
N GLU A 256 -35.77 11.32 -3.72
CA GLU A 256 -36.39 11.58 -2.42
C GLU A 256 -35.36 11.86 -1.32
N CYS A 257 -34.29 11.05 -1.21
CA CYS A 257 -33.32 11.17 -0.12
C CYS A 257 -32.18 12.15 -0.41
N GLY A 258 -31.79 12.34 -1.67
CA GLY A 258 -30.72 13.25 -2.10
C GLY A 258 -31.14 14.72 -2.19
N SER A 259 -32.44 15.01 -2.14
CA SER A 259 -32.98 16.37 -2.23
C SER A 259 -32.61 17.27 -1.03
N CYS A 260 -32.39 16.67 0.15
CA CYS A 260 -32.27 17.41 1.41
C CYS A 260 -30.83 17.51 1.95
N HIS A 261 -30.03 16.48 1.74
CA HIS A 261 -28.61 16.41 2.11
C HIS A 261 -27.88 15.56 1.08
N SER A 262 -26.54 15.61 1.08
CA SER A 262 -25.72 14.72 0.24
C SER A 262 -26.22 13.27 0.36
N GLU A 263 -26.29 12.58 -0.77
CA GLU A 263 -26.77 11.20 -0.87
C GLU A 263 -25.91 10.30 0.03
N PHE A 264 -26.49 9.84 1.14
CA PHE A 264 -25.84 8.84 2.00
C PHE A 264 -26.18 7.47 1.44
N TYR A 265 -25.23 6.86 0.73
CA TYR A 265 -25.46 5.54 0.15
C TYR A 265 -25.87 4.52 1.23
N PRO A 266 -26.76 3.55 0.93
CA PRO A 266 -27.28 2.60 1.92
C PRO A 266 -26.21 1.82 2.72
N SER A 267 -25.01 1.66 2.17
CA SER A 267 -23.85 0.99 2.78
C SER A 267 -23.39 1.60 4.11
N LEU A 268 -23.80 2.83 4.41
CA LEU A 268 -23.33 3.58 5.58
C LEU A 268 -24.05 3.28 6.90
N LEU A 269 -25.17 2.55 6.86
CA LEU A 269 -25.91 2.12 8.06
C LEU A 269 -26.51 0.72 7.87
N PRO A 270 -26.75 -0.02 8.97
CA PRO A 270 -27.42 -1.31 8.88
C PRO A 270 -28.90 -1.15 8.53
N SER A 271 -29.49 -2.20 7.96
CA SER A 271 -30.90 -2.31 7.54
C SER A 271 -31.86 -1.88 8.65
N ARG A 272 -31.62 -2.32 9.89
CA ARG A 272 -32.41 -1.93 11.07
C ARG A 272 -32.46 -0.41 11.30
N SER A 273 -31.40 0.30 10.96
CA SER A 273 -31.35 1.76 11.04
C SER A 273 -32.20 2.39 9.95
N TRP A 274 -32.08 1.93 8.71
CA TRP A 274 -32.91 2.42 7.60
C TRP A 274 -34.40 2.16 7.82
N GLN A 275 -34.75 0.97 8.31
CA GLN A 275 -36.11 0.63 8.72
C GLN A 275 -36.65 1.59 9.77
N LYS A 276 -35.86 1.90 10.80
CA LYS A 276 -36.27 2.83 11.85
C LYS A 276 -36.40 4.27 11.33
N ILE A 277 -35.48 4.71 10.46
CA ILE A 277 -35.53 6.05 9.86
C ILE A 277 -36.81 6.24 9.05
N LEU A 278 -37.19 5.27 8.20
CA LEU A 278 -38.39 5.37 7.37
C LEU A 278 -39.69 5.10 8.15
N ALA A 279 -39.68 4.20 9.14
CA ALA A 279 -40.83 4.03 10.04
C ALA A 279 -41.16 5.31 10.83
N GLU A 280 -40.13 6.13 11.08
CA GLU A 280 -40.23 7.40 11.80
C GLU A 280 -40.09 8.61 10.88
N GLN A 281 -40.43 8.47 9.58
CA GLN A 281 -40.25 9.53 8.59
C GLN A 281 -40.91 10.88 8.95
N HIS A 282 -42.01 10.84 9.72
CA HIS A 282 -42.73 12.01 10.21
C HIS A 282 -41.94 12.87 11.21
N ARG A 283 -40.83 12.36 11.72
CA ARG A 283 -39.94 13.03 12.68
C ARG A 283 -38.46 12.94 12.29
N HIS A 284 -38.17 12.72 11.01
CA HIS A 284 -36.83 12.64 10.44
C HIS A 284 -35.96 13.87 10.81
N PHE A 285 -35.24 13.73 11.92
CA PHE A 285 -34.42 14.79 12.53
C PHE A 285 -35.13 16.14 12.69
N GLY A 286 -36.42 16.09 13.07
CA GLY A 286 -37.25 17.29 13.29
C GLY A 286 -37.96 17.80 12.05
N LYS A 287 -37.92 17.06 10.94
CA LYS A 287 -38.73 17.32 9.73
C LYS A 287 -39.54 16.09 9.35
N ASP A 288 -40.67 16.31 8.72
CA ASP A 288 -41.45 15.24 8.07
C ASP A 288 -40.98 15.08 6.63
N LEU A 289 -40.70 13.85 6.20
CA LEU A 289 -40.35 13.56 4.81
C LEU A 289 -41.58 13.58 3.88
N MET A 290 -42.78 13.40 4.44
CA MET A 290 -44.05 13.41 3.69
C MET A 290 -44.11 12.38 2.54
N LEU A 291 -43.40 11.25 2.67
CA LEU A 291 -43.38 10.20 1.66
C LEU A 291 -44.63 9.33 1.76
N ASP A 292 -45.24 9.03 0.61
CA ASP A 292 -46.38 8.13 0.54
C ASP A 292 -45.99 6.66 0.76
N VAL A 293 -46.99 5.81 1.02
CA VAL A 293 -46.77 4.40 1.37
C VAL A 293 -46.02 3.62 0.27
N PRO A 294 -46.37 3.76 -1.02
CA PRO A 294 -45.60 3.12 -2.11
C PRO A 294 -44.14 3.56 -2.15
N THR A 295 -43.88 4.87 -2.03
CA THR A 295 -42.52 5.44 -2.04
C THR A 295 -41.68 4.90 -0.89
N VAL A 296 -42.25 4.88 0.33
CA VAL A 296 -41.57 4.28 1.49
C VAL A 296 -41.24 2.81 1.26
N ALA A 297 -42.17 2.04 0.69
CA ALA A 297 -41.95 0.61 0.47
C ALA A 297 -40.81 0.35 -0.53
N GLU A 298 -40.77 1.08 -1.65
CA GLU A 298 -39.72 0.95 -2.66
C GLU A 298 -38.35 1.39 -2.12
N VAL A 299 -38.27 2.59 -1.55
CA VAL A 299 -37.02 3.13 -0.99
C VAL A 299 -36.50 2.24 0.14
N LEU A 300 -37.38 1.73 1.01
CA LEU A 300 -36.97 0.81 2.07
C LEU A 300 -36.45 -0.52 1.53
N THR A 301 -37.00 -1.02 0.43
CA THR A 301 -36.50 -2.25 -0.22
C THR A 301 -35.07 -2.04 -0.70
N PHE A 302 -34.83 -0.95 -1.44
CA PHE A 302 -33.49 -0.60 -1.92
C PHE A 302 -32.49 -0.39 -0.77
N LEU A 303 -32.87 0.33 0.29
CA LEU A 303 -32.03 0.55 1.46
C LEU A 303 -31.66 -0.74 2.19
N ASN A 304 -32.60 -1.69 2.32
CA ASN A 304 -32.36 -2.97 2.98
C ASN A 304 -31.48 -3.91 2.15
N GLU A 305 -31.64 -3.91 0.83
CA GLU A 305 -30.86 -4.76 -0.08
C GLU A 305 -29.42 -4.31 -0.25
N ASN A 306 -29.13 -3.05 0.08
CA ASN A 306 -27.81 -2.42 -0.09
C ASN A 306 -27.20 -1.91 1.23
N SER A 307 -27.78 -2.28 2.38
CA SER A 307 -27.36 -1.80 3.70
C SER A 307 -25.93 -2.24 4.06
N ALA A 308 -25.38 -1.66 5.13
CA ALA A 308 -24.08 -2.08 5.69
C ALA A 308 -24.01 -3.60 5.93
N ASP A 309 -25.11 -4.24 6.34
CA ASP A 309 -25.16 -5.69 6.63
C ASP A 309 -24.97 -6.59 5.39
N LYS A 310 -24.94 -5.99 4.20
CA LYS A 310 -24.75 -6.68 2.91
C LYS A 310 -23.29 -6.72 2.49
N HIS A 311 -22.42 -5.95 3.15
CA HIS A 311 -20.98 -5.94 2.93
C HIS A 311 -20.59 -5.72 1.45
N LEU A 312 -21.30 -4.83 0.75
CA LEU A 312 -21.01 -4.52 -0.66
C LEU A 312 -19.70 -3.75 -0.84
N THR A 313 -19.20 -3.13 0.23
CA THR A 313 -17.97 -2.34 0.25
C THR A 313 -17.16 -2.64 1.52
N GLU A 314 -15.88 -2.30 1.51
CA GLU A 314 -15.01 -2.48 2.69
C GLU A 314 -15.54 -1.65 3.87
N ALA A 315 -15.95 -0.41 3.60
CA ALA A 315 -16.58 0.47 4.57
C ALA A 315 -17.87 -0.14 5.15
N ALA A 316 -18.75 -0.73 4.34
CA ALA A 316 -19.96 -1.40 4.82
C ALA A 316 -19.64 -2.52 5.81
N PHE A 317 -18.68 -3.38 5.45
CA PHE A 317 -18.23 -4.48 6.30
C PHE A 317 -17.70 -3.96 7.64
N LYS A 318 -16.80 -2.97 7.62
CA LYS A 318 -16.22 -2.42 8.85
C LYS A 318 -17.23 -1.65 9.71
N ILE A 319 -18.18 -0.96 9.09
CA ILE A 319 -19.29 -0.29 9.78
C ILE A 319 -20.13 -1.34 10.53
N GLU A 320 -20.57 -2.40 9.83
CA GLU A 320 -21.37 -3.48 10.39
C GLU A 320 -20.68 -4.12 11.61
N GLN A 321 -19.40 -4.48 11.47
CA GLN A 321 -18.60 -5.08 12.53
C GLN A 321 -18.40 -4.16 13.74
N SER A 322 -18.41 -2.84 13.53
CA SER A 322 -18.23 -1.86 14.60
C SER A 322 -19.49 -1.61 15.44
N ILE A 323 -20.67 -1.93 14.93
CA ILE A 323 -21.95 -1.63 15.57
C ILE A 323 -22.46 -2.87 16.31
N SER A 324 -22.75 -2.72 17.60
CA SER A 324 -23.40 -3.77 18.39
C SER A 324 -24.73 -4.21 17.76
N LYS A 325 -24.99 -5.53 17.74
CA LYS A 325 -26.19 -6.13 17.14
C LYS A 325 -27.50 -5.62 17.77
N ILE A 326 -27.46 -5.15 19.01
CA ILE A 326 -28.63 -4.60 19.72
C ILE A 326 -28.79 -3.07 19.56
N THR A 327 -27.79 -2.39 19.02
CA THR A 327 -27.82 -0.93 18.82
C THR A 327 -28.32 -0.60 17.42
N THR A 328 -29.23 0.37 17.31
CA THR A 328 -29.77 0.89 16.03
C THR A 328 -29.36 2.36 15.87
N PRO A 329 -28.15 2.64 15.35
CA PRO A 329 -27.67 4.01 15.20
C PRO A 329 -28.45 4.72 14.10
N LEU A 330 -28.86 5.97 14.32
CA LEU A 330 -29.60 6.76 13.32
C LEU A 330 -28.70 7.71 12.53
N ARG A 331 -27.46 7.96 13.00
CA ARG A 331 -26.51 8.85 12.33
C ARG A 331 -25.24 8.09 11.97
N VAL A 332 -24.83 8.19 10.71
CA VAL A 332 -23.55 7.65 10.21
C VAL A 332 -22.38 8.20 11.03
N THR A 333 -22.39 9.50 11.31
CA THR A 333 -21.31 10.22 12.03
C THR A 333 -21.19 9.87 13.52
N GLU A 334 -22.12 9.07 14.05
CA GLU A 334 -22.09 8.59 15.43
C GLU A 334 -21.72 7.10 15.52
N THR A 335 -21.54 6.43 14.37
CA THR A 335 -21.10 5.03 14.36
C THR A 335 -19.67 4.91 14.88
N PRO A 336 -19.32 3.82 15.61
CA PRO A 336 -17.97 3.65 16.13
C PRO A 336 -16.91 3.64 15.03
N TYR A 337 -17.18 3.01 13.88
CA TYR A 337 -16.28 3.03 12.72
C TYR A 337 -16.01 4.44 12.23
N TRP A 338 -17.04 5.25 12.02
CA TRP A 338 -16.89 6.63 11.53
C TRP A 338 -16.06 7.46 12.51
N LEU A 339 -16.38 7.40 13.81
CA LEU A 339 -15.66 8.12 14.86
C LEU A 339 -14.18 7.73 14.90
N ASN A 340 -13.88 6.44 14.77
CA ASN A 340 -12.51 5.94 14.79
C ASN A 340 -11.73 6.38 13.55
N LYS A 341 -12.31 6.28 12.35
CA LYS A 341 -11.66 6.66 11.10
C LYS A 341 -11.41 8.17 10.98
N HIS A 342 -12.31 8.99 11.53
CA HIS A 342 -12.21 10.45 11.43
C HIS A 342 -11.52 11.10 12.65
N ARG A 343 -10.98 10.33 13.60
CA ARG A 343 -10.42 10.84 14.86
C ARG A 343 -9.20 11.76 14.67
N GLU A 344 -8.46 11.58 13.58
CA GLU A 344 -7.23 12.34 13.30
C GLU A 344 -7.50 13.64 12.52
N ILE A 345 -8.75 13.89 12.14
CA ILE A 345 -9.14 15.12 11.43
C ILE A 345 -9.33 16.25 12.44
N GLY A 346 -8.49 17.28 12.32
CA GLY A 346 -8.50 18.48 13.16
C GLY A 346 -9.86 19.18 13.17
N SER A 347 -10.19 19.81 14.30
CA SER A 347 -11.45 20.56 14.47
C SER A 347 -11.58 21.74 13.49
N ASP A 348 -10.45 22.31 13.06
CA ASP A 348 -10.38 23.37 12.05
C ASP A 348 -10.88 22.91 10.67
N VAL A 349 -10.64 21.64 10.30
CA VAL A 349 -11.06 21.09 9.01
C VAL A 349 -12.58 21.11 8.92
N TRP A 350 -13.27 20.71 9.99
CA TRP A 350 -14.73 20.63 10.03
C TRP A 350 -15.41 21.99 9.90
N THR A 351 -14.73 23.09 10.24
CA THR A 351 -15.25 24.46 10.13
C THR A 351 -14.88 25.15 8.82
N ARG A 352 -14.07 24.53 7.95
CA ARG A 352 -13.73 25.09 6.63
C ARG A 352 -14.99 25.27 5.80
N PRO A 353 -15.15 26.39 5.06
CA PRO A 353 -16.31 26.61 4.20
C PRO A 353 -16.55 25.48 3.19
N ALA A 354 -15.48 24.89 2.64
CA ALA A 354 -15.57 23.77 1.70
C ALA A 354 -16.09 22.48 2.34
N VAL A 355 -15.77 22.23 3.61
CA VAL A 355 -16.20 21.02 4.34
C VAL A 355 -17.57 21.25 4.98
N SER A 356 -17.79 22.39 5.64
CA SER A 356 -19.08 22.78 6.22
C SER A 356 -19.70 21.71 7.15
N GLY A 357 -18.85 21.03 7.92
CA GLY A 357 -19.23 20.06 8.95
C GLY A 357 -19.24 18.59 8.52
N LYS A 358 -19.39 17.70 9.51
CA LYS A 358 -19.21 16.25 9.39
C LYS A 358 -20.19 15.53 8.45
N LYS A 359 -21.31 16.17 8.10
CA LYS A 359 -22.36 15.59 7.24
C LYS A 359 -22.06 15.69 5.74
N ASN A 360 -21.10 16.52 5.35
CA ASN A 360 -20.80 16.79 3.95
C ASN A 360 -19.71 15.85 3.43
N CYS A 361 -20.00 14.54 3.39
CA CYS A 361 -19.00 13.53 3.04
C CYS A 361 -18.40 13.77 1.65
N VAL A 362 -19.21 14.25 0.68
CA VAL A 362 -18.78 14.57 -0.70
C VAL A 362 -17.72 15.67 -0.79
N ALA A 363 -17.52 16.47 0.27
CA ALA A 363 -16.44 17.46 0.29
C ALA A 363 -15.05 16.84 0.42
N CYS A 364 -14.96 15.67 1.04
CA CYS A 364 -13.69 14.98 1.28
C CYS A 364 -13.59 13.63 0.56
N HIS A 365 -14.71 12.97 0.25
CA HIS A 365 -14.75 11.68 -0.44
C HIS A 365 -15.20 11.88 -1.88
N GLU A 366 -14.27 11.72 -2.84
CA GLU A 366 -14.55 11.87 -4.28
C GLU A 366 -15.49 10.77 -4.79
N ASP A 367 -15.52 9.63 -4.13
CA ASP A 367 -16.33 8.46 -4.43
C ASP A 367 -17.64 8.39 -3.63
N ALA A 368 -17.98 9.43 -2.85
CA ALA A 368 -19.17 9.42 -1.99
C ALA A 368 -20.48 9.19 -2.78
N LYS A 369 -20.56 9.67 -4.03
CA LYS A 369 -21.72 9.40 -4.90
C LYS A 369 -21.78 7.95 -5.38
N ALA A 370 -20.63 7.31 -5.56
CA ALA A 370 -20.55 5.89 -5.89
C ALA A 370 -20.84 4.99 -4.68
N GLY A 371 -20.78 5.53 -3.46
CA GLY A 371 -21.17 4.84 -2.23
C GLY A 371 -20.11 3.89 -1.64
N THR A 372 -18.90 3.89 -2.21
CA THR A 372 -17.78 3.00 -1.81
C THR A 372 -17.05 3.48 -0.56
N TYR A 373 -16.79 4.79 -0.45
CA TYR A 373 -16.08 5.45 0.66
C TYR A 373 -14.71 4.86 0.97
N GLU A 374 -13.92 4.61 -0.07
CA GLU A 374 -12.56 4.08 0.06
C GLU A 374 -11.59 5.12 0.62
N ASP A 375 -10.64 4.68 1.45
CA ASP A 375 -9.62 5.56 2.05
C ASP A 375 -8.78 6.28 0.96
N ALA A 376 -8.52 5.61 -0.17
CA ALA A 376 -7.74 6.15 -1.29
C ALA A 376 -8.48 7.22 -2.12
N ALA A 377 -9.81 7.27 -2.05
CA ALA A 377 -10.64 8.26 -2.75
C ALA A 377 -10.87 9.54 -1.91
N MET A 378 -10.20 9.65 -0.76
CA MET A 378 -10.34 10.78 0.15
C MET A 378 -9.30 11.89 -0.13
N HIS A 379 -9.77 13.12 -0.24
CA HIS A 379 -8.96 14.34 -0.30
C HIS A 379 -9.54 15.41 0.61
N ILE A 380 -8.78 15.89 1.60
CA ILE A 380 -9.24 16.99 2.48
C ILE A 380 -8.98 18.33 1.78
N PRO A 381 -10.01 19.15 1.49
CA PRO A 381 -9.84 20.45 0.85
C PRO A 381 -8.90 21.36 1.62
N GLU A 382 -8.00 22.05 0.91
CA GLU A 382 -7.10 23.03 1.50
C GLU A 382 -7.86 24.18 2.18
N ALA A 383 -7.22 24.80 3.17
CA ALA A 383 -7.77 26.03 3.76
C ALA A 383 -7.80 27.13 2.68
N PRO A 384 -8.83 28.00 2.67
CA PRO A 384 -8.83 29.14 1.76
C PRO A 384 -7.55 29.96 1.97
N ALA A 385 -6.85 30.25 0.88
CA ALA A 385 -5.62 31.03 0.92
C ALA A 385 -5.88 32.33 1.69
N MET A 386 -5.07 32.61 2.72
CA MET A 386 -5.17 33.90 3.42
C MET A 386 -5.03 35.02 2.38
N PRO A 387 -5.93 36.02 2.36
CA PRO A 387 -5.74 37.16 1.47
C PRO A 387 -4.37 37.76 1.76
N LYS A 388 -3.55 37.92 0.71
CA LYS A 388 -2.26 38.61 0.82
C LYS A 388 -2.53 39.94 1.54
N PRO A 389 -1.74 40.30 2.58
CA PRO A 389 -1.89 41.60 3.21
C PRO A 389 -1.79 42.65 2.09
N ALA A 390 -2.80 43.51 2.02
CA ALA A 390 -2.84 44.61 1.06
C ALA A 390 -1.51 45.35 1.18
N GLY A 391 -0.72 45.36 0.10
CA GLY A 391 0.57 46.02 0.08
C GLY A 391 0.41 47.45 0.57
N VAL A 392 1.16 47.79 1.63
CA VAL A 392 1.28 49.16 2.11
C VAL A 392 1.65 50.02 0.91
N ALA A 393 0.76 50.95 0.54
CA ALA A 393 1.00 51.89 -0.53
C ALA A 393 2.32 52.62 -0.27
N ALA A 394 3.25 52.56 -1.22
CA ALA A 394 4.49 53.31 -1.17
C ALA A 394 4.15 54.82 -1.05
N PRO A 395 4.84 55.59 -0.21
CA PRO A 395 4.58 57.01 -0.07
C PRO A 395 4.87 57.71 -1.39
N LEU A 396 3.88 58.46 -1.88
CA LEU A 396 3.98 59.34 -3.04
C LEU A 396 5.16 60.29 -2.85
N SER A 397 6.20 60.15 -3.68
CA SER A 397 7.22 61.18 -3.84
C SER A 397 6.55 62.42 -4.43
N LYS A 398 6.52 63.51 -3.66
CA LYS A 398 6.07 64.83 -4.13
C LYS A 398 7.02 65.37 -5.22
N PRO A 399 6.49 66.17 -6.17
CA PRO A 399 7.20 66.61 -7.36
C PRO A 399 8.38 67.55 -7.08
#